data_AF-A0A212T4S5-F1
#
_entry.id   AF-A0A212T4S5-F1
#
_cell.length_a   1.000
_cell.length_b   1.000
_cell.length_c   1.000
_cell.angle_alpha   90.00
_cell.angle_beta   90.00
_cell.angle_gamma   90.00
#
_symmetry.space_group_name_H-M   'P 1'
#
loop_
_entity.id
_entity.type
_entity.pdbx_description
1 polymer ?
#
loop_
_entity_poly.entity_id
_entity_poly.type
_entity_poly.pdbx_seq_one_letter_code
_entity_poly.pdbx_strand_id
1 'polypeptide(L)'
;MAGELTRWAGTGESSPGARRVLVLPGAGYNASMPGLALPMRALTLDGWDVWHAQWSLSGGSREDARGVVEGVLSQWDTGQSGPPDLVVGKSIGTMGAGWVADHGIPAVWTTPLLTDEGCVRDLARATAPALLVAGTEDAAWDDAAVARIEAPAHRIEGADHGWHTGDWRRELEVLRELTEAVAGFAAELR
;
A
#
# COMPACT_ATOMS: atom_id res chain seq x y z
N MET A 1 -7.85 13.61 -14.32
CA MET A 1 -8.47 13.19 -13.05
C MET A 1 -7.44 13.46 -11.96
N ALA A 2 -7.82 14.07 -10.84
CA ALA A 2 -6.88 14.38 -9.77
C ALA A 2 -7.12 13.44 -8.59
N GLY A 3 -6.05 12.93 -7.98
CA GLY A 3 -6.13 12.30 -6.68
C GLY A 3 -6.11 13.35 -5.57
N GLU A 4 -6.62 13.01 -4.40
CA GLU A 4 -6.63 13.85 -3.20
C GLU A 4 -5.96 13.09 -2.05
N LEU A 5 -5.14 13.80 -1.29
CA LEU A 5 -4.59 13.30 -0.03
C LEU A 5 -5.54 13.63 1.13
N THR A 6 -5.92 12.62 1.92
CA THR A 6 -6.86 12.78 3.03
C THR A 6 -6.35 12.12 4.30
N ARG A 7 -6.57 12.76 5.45
CA ARG A 7 -6.32 12.15 6.76
C ARG A 7 -7.48 11.21 7.11
N TRP A 8 -7.18 9.98 7.52
CA TRP A 8 -8.19 8.98 7.85
C TRP A 8 -9.07 9.43 9.01
N ALA A 9 -10.40 9.37 8.84
CA ALA A 9 -11.35 9.84 9.84
C ALA A 9 -11.33 9.03 11.15
N GLY A 10 -10.85 7.78 11.09
CA GLY A 10 -10.65 6.98 12.30
C GLY A 10 -9.49 7.47 13.17
N THR A 11 -8.57 8.26 12.62
CA THR A 11 -7.44 8.82 13.35
C THR A 11 -7.94 9.86 14.35
N GLY A 12 -7.72 9.60 15.63
CA GLY A 12 -8.03 10.52 16.72
C GLY A 12 -7.21 11.82 16.64
N GLU A 13 -7.15 12.58 17.73
CA GLU A 13 -6.27 13.75 17.80
C GLU A 13 -4.82 13.34 17.55
N SER A 14 -4.13 14.03 16.63
CA SER A 14 -2.72 13.77 16.35
C SER A 14 -1.91 14.04 17.61
N SER A 15 -1.21 13.03 18.10
CA SER A 15 -0.18 13.25 19.11
C SER A 15 1.05 13.88 18.44
N PRO A 16 1.66 14.93 19.01
CA PRO A 16 2.92 15.46 18.50
C PRO A 16 3.97 14.36 18.38
N GLY A 17 4.56 14.19 17.20
CA GLY A 17 5.56 13.14 16.93
C GLY A 17 4.99 11.74 16.66
N ALA A 18 3.68 11.59 16.47
CA ALA A 18 3.11 10.33 16.01
C ALA A 18 3.71 9.93 14.64
N ARG A 19 4.10 8.65 14.52
CA ARG A 19 4.56 8.08 13.24
C ARG A 19 3.41 8.13 12.22
N ARG A 20 3.73 8.48 10.98
CA ARG A 20 2.78 8.68 9.90
C ARG A 20 2.82 7.54 8.91
N VAL A 21 1.65 7.10 8.48
CA VAL A 21 1.53 6.14 7.38
C VAL A 21 0.73 6.76 6.24
N LEU A 22 1.21 6.58 5.01
CA LEU A 22 0.49 6.95 3.80
C LEU A 22 0.01 5.70 3.06
N VAL A 23 -1.29 5.60 2.84
CA VAL A 23 -1.93 4.49 2.11
C VAL A 23 -2.27 4.91 0.67
N LEU A 24 -1.77 4.16 -0.30
CA LEU A 24 -2.01 4.36 -1.73
C LEU A 24 -2.95 3.25 -2.25
N PRO A 25 -4.24 3.54 -2.56
CA PRO A 25 -5.24 2.53 -2.91
C PRO A 25 -5.07 1.96 -4.34
N GLY A 26 -5.97 1.05 -4.73
CA GLY A 26 -6.02 0.49 -6.10
C GLY A 26 -6.93 1.27 -7.05
N ALA A 27 -7.07 0.79 -8.30
CA ALA A 27 -7.89 1.42 -9.34
C ALA A 27 -9.38 1.55 -8.98
N GLY A 28 -9.96 0.43 -8.55
CA GLY A 28 -11.35 0.32 -8.08
C GLY A 28 -11.43 -0.15 -6.63
N TYR A 29 -10.32 -0.09 -5.90
CA TYR A 29 -10.21 -0.59 -4.54
C TYR A 29 -9.76 0.57 -3.64
N ASN A 30 -10.74 1.38 -3.21
CA ASN A 30 -10.49 2.56 -2.40
C ASN A 30 -10.12 2.20 -0.95
N ALA A 31 -9.67 3.19 -0.18
CA ALA A 31 -9.19 3.01 1.19
C ALA A 31 -10.28 2.51 2.17
N SER A 32 -11.57 2.72 1.85
CA SER A 32 -12.69 2.26 2.69
C SER A 32 -12.98 0.76 2.54
N MET A 33 -12.38 0.08 1.56
CA MET A 33 -12.55 -1.36 1.36
C MET A 33 -11.78 -2.14 2.45
N PRO A 34 -12.30 -3.30 2.91
CA PRO A 34 -11.79 -3.98 4.11
C PRO A 34 -10.28 -4.28 4.10
N GLY A 35 -9.70 -4.63 2.95
CA GLY A 35 -8.27 -4.94 2.81
C GLY A 35 -7.34 -3.75 3.03
N LEU A 36 -7.86 -2.51 3.09
CA LEU A 36 -7.10 -1.32 3.48
C LEU A 36 -7.66 -0.69 4.76
N ALA A 37 -8.98 -0.68 4.92
CA ALA A 37 -9.64 -0.11 6.10
C ALA A 37 -9.26 -0.80 7.41
N LEU A 38 -9.10 -2.13 7.42
CA LEU A 38 -8.72 -2.88 8.61
C LEU A 38 -7.24 -2.66 9.00
N PRO A 39 -6.25 -2.74 8.07
CA PRO A 39 -4.88 -2.31 8.36
C PRO A 39 -4.78 -0.87 8.86
N MET A 40 -5.45 0.07 8.19
CA MET A 40 -5.48 1.48 8.65
C MET A 40 -6.03 1.58 10.07
N ARG A 41 -7.12 0.86 10.38
CA ARG A 41 -7.70 0.87 11.72
C ARG A 41 -6.74 0.28 12.76
N ALA A 42 -6.05 -0.82 12.45
CA ALA A 42 -5.05 -1.40 13.34
C ALA A 42 -3.92 -0.41 13.64
N LEU A 43 -3.36 0.22 12.61
CA LEU A 43 -2.30 1.23 12.77
C LEU A 43 -2.78 2.45 13.57
N THR A 44 -4.01 2.93 13.33
CA THR A 44 -4.60 4.00 14.14
C THR A 44 -4.70 3.61 15.62
N LEU A 45 -5.13 2.38 15.93
CA LEU A 45 -5.22 1.89 17.31
C LEU A 45 -3.84 1.77 17.97
N ASP A 46 -2.79 1.55 17.17
CA ASP A 46 -1.39 1.55 17.59
C ASP A 46 -0.76 2.96 17.66
N GLY A 47 -1.56 4.01 17.48
CA GLY A 47 -1.14 5.41 17.65
C GLY A 47 -0.50 6.05 16.41
N TRP A 48 -0.61 5.43 15.23
CA TRP A 48 -0.16 6.03 13.98
C TRP A 48 -1.10 7.14 13.50
N ASP A 49 -0.53 8.18 12.89
CA ASP A 49 -1.26 9.19 12.15
C ASP A 49 -1.47 8.72 10.70
N VAL A 50 -2.69 8.26 10.41
CA VAL A 50 -2.99 7.58 9.14
C VAL A 50 -3.51 8.57 8.10
N TRP A 51 -2.87 8.55 6.94
CA TRP A 51 -3.26 9.28 5.73
C TRP A 51 -3.49 8.30 4.60
N HIS A 52 -4.38 8.65 3.67
CA HIS A 52 -4.62 7.86 2.49
C HIS A 52 -4.91 8.75 1.29
N ALA A 53 -4.54 8.26 0.12
CA ALA A 53 -4.96 8.87 -1.12
C ALA A 53 -6.40 8.47 -1.46
N GLN A 54 -7.06 9.31 -2.26
CA GLN A 54 -8.35 9.06 -2.87
C GLN A 54 -8.27 9.42 -4.34
N TRP A 55 -8.71 8.53 -5.22
CA TRP A 55 -8.83 8.82 -6.63
C TRP A 55 -9.94 7.99 -7.25
N SER A 56 -10.46 8.49 -8.37
CA SER A 56 -11.28 7.70 -9.28
C SER A 56 -10.46 7.48 -10.54
N LEU A 57 -10.25 6.21 -10.91
CA LEU A 57 -9.55 5.81 -12.12
C LEU A 57 -10.55 5.10 -13.04
N SER A 58 -11.57 5.82 -13.52
CA SER A 58 -12.51 5.29 -14.51
C SER A 58 -11.98 5.50 -15.94
N GLY A 59 -11.73 4.40 -16.66
CA GLY A 59 -11.53 4.39 -18.12
C GLY A 59 -10.23 5.01 -18.66
N GLY A 60 -9.22 5.25 -17.81
CA GLY A 60 -7.91 5.81 -18.20
C GLY A 60 -6.84 4.76 -18.52
N SER A 61 -5.75 5.19 -19.14
CA SER A 61 -4.55 4.38 -19.40
C SER A 61 -3.70 4.17 -18.13
N ARG A 62 -2.69 3.27 -18.19
CA ARG A 62 -1.73 3.10 -17.08
C ARG A 62 -0.91 4.37 -16.80
N GLU A 63 -0.63 5.15 -17.84
CA GLU A 63 0.11 6.41 -17.72
C GLU A 63 -0.73 7.46 -16.97
N ASP A 64 -2.04 7.49 -17.22
CA ASP A 64 -2.98 8.31 -16.45
C ASP A 64 -2.99 7.91 -14.97
N ALA A 65 -2.94 6.60 -14.67
CA ALA A 65 -2.87 6.12 -13.30
C ALA A 65 -1.57 6.53 -12.59
N ARG A 66 -0.41 6.41 -13.26
CA ARG A 66 0.88 6.82 -12.70
C ARG A 66 0.89 8.31 -12.36
N GLY A 67 0.45 9.17 -13.29
CA GLY A 67 0.37 10.61 -13.06
C GLY A 67 -0.56 10.99 -11.89
N VAL A 68 -1.63 10.22 -11.65
CA VAL A 68 -2.50 10.41 -10.48
C VAL A 68 -1.78 10.07 -9.18
N VAL A 69 -1.04 8.95 -9.14
CA VAL A 69 -0.27 8.56 -7.95
C VAL A 69 0.81 9.61 -7.66
N GLU A 70 1.58 10.00 -8.67
CA GLU A 70 2.62 11.04 -8.58
C GLU A 70 2.03 12.39 -8.12
N GLY A 71 0.85 12.76 -8.61
CA GLY A 71 0.16 13.96 -8.18
C GLY A 71 -0.20 13.97 -6.69
N VAL A 72 -0.57 12.82 -6.12
CA VAL A 72 -0.85 12.72 -4.67
C VAL A 72 0.45 12.75 -3.86
N LEU A 73 1.51 12.12 -4.34
CA LEU A 73 2.81 12.17 -3.68
C LEU A 73 3.37 13.59 -3.66
N SER A 74 3.17 14.37 -4.72
CA SER A 74 3.49 15.80 -4.75
C SER A 74 2.65 16.62 -3.74
N GLN A 75 1.38 16.26 -3.51
CA GLN A 75 0.58 16.87 -2.44
C GLN A 75 1.15 16.56 -1.05
N TRP A 76 1.69 15.35 -0.84
CA TRP A 76 2.39 15.03 0.40
C TRP A 76 3.61 15.95 0.59
N ASP A 77 4.49 16.02 -0.42
CA ASP A 77 5.72 16.81 -0.36
C ASP A 77 5.48 18.30 -0.11
N THR A 78 4.37 18.82 -0.61
CA THR A 78 4.02 20.24 -0.46
C THR A 78 3.20 20.54 0.80
N GLY A 79 2.41 19.57 1.28
CA GLY A 79 1.48 19.75 2.40
C GLY A 79 2.02 19.32 3.75
N GLN A 80 3.00 18.41 3.78
CA GLN A 80 3.48 17.74 4.98
C GLN A 80 4.96 18.06 5.25
N SER A 81 5.34 18.11 6.52
CA SER A 81 6.74 18.23 6.90
C SER A 81 7.43 16.87 6.81
N GLY A 82 8.25 16.65 5.78
CA GLY A 82 9.03 15.43 5.58
C GLY A 82 8.23 14.19 5.14
N PRO A 83 8.92 13.09 4.81
CA PRO A 83 8.28 11.86 4.32
C PRO A 83 7.46 11.14 5.41
N PRO A 84 6.49 10.28 5.05
CA PRO A 84 5.86 9.39 6.01
C PRO A 84 6.88 8.38 6.57
N ASP A 85 6.56 7.80 7.71
CA ASP A 85 7.38 6.76 8.35
C ASP A 85 7.09 5.36 7.75
N LEU A 86 5.97 5.21 7.04
CA LEU A 86 5.55 3.99 6.35
C LEU A 86 4.67 4.32 5.14
N VAL A 87 4.82 3.57 4.05
CA VAL A 87 3.84 3.54 2.94
C VAL A 87 3.18 2.16 2.85
N VAL A 88 1.87 2.15 2.63
CA VAL A 88 1.12 0.93 2.27
C VAL A 88 0.52 1.13 0.89
N GLY A 89 1.05 0.45 -0.13
CA GLY A 89 0.56 0.56 -1.50
C GLY A 89 -0.27 -0.64 -1.93
N LYS A 90 -1.36 -0.43 -2.66
CA LYS A 90 -2.21 -1.50 -3.21
C LYS A 90 -2.27 -1.44 -4.72
N SER A 91 -1.89 -2.52 -5.42
CA SER A 91 -2.02 -2.61 -6.89
C SER A 91 -1.46 -1.35 -7.58
N ILE A 92 -2.30 -0.47 -8.15
CA ILE A 92 -1.88 0.83 -8.72
C ILE A 92 -1.05 1.68 -7.75
N GLY A 93 -1.27 1.61 -6.44
CA GLY A 93 -0.42 2.27 -5.45
C GLY A 93 1.07 1.91 -5.58
N THR A 94 1.41 0.74 -6.14
CA THR A 94 2.79 0.31 -6.45
C THR A 94 3.51 1.29 -7.39
N MET A 95 2.79 2.06 -8.20
CA MET A 95 3.39 3.09 -9.05
C MET A 95 4.12 4.19 -8.26
N GLY A 96 3.82 4.33 -6.96
CA GLY A 96 4.55 5.20 -6.04
C GLY A 96 5.89 4.64 -5.54
N ALA A 97 6.24 3.39 -5.88
CA ALA A 97 7.45 2.72 -5.39
C ALA A 97 8.73 3.51 -5.67
N GLY A 98 8.79 4.24 -6.80
CA GLY A 98 9.95 5.04 -7.13
C GLY A 98 10.18 6.17 -6.14
N TRP A 99 9.14 6.93 -5.83
CA TRP A 99 9.19 8.00 -4.82
C TRP A 99 9.49 7.44 -3.43
N VAL A 100 8.91 6.29 -3.06
CA VAL A 100 9.19 5.61 -1.79
C VAL A 100 10.67 5.24 -1.67
N ALA A 101 11.25 4.67 -2.72
CA ALA A 101 12.66 4.31 -2.76
C ALA A 101 13.58 5.53 -2.68
N ASP A 102 13.24 6.61 -3.42
CA ASP A 102 14.04 7.84 -3.46
C ASP A 102 14.07 8.55 -2.09
N HIS A 103 13.04 8.37 -1.27
CA HIS A 103 12.95 8.91 0.10
C HIS A 103 13.42 7.93 1.19
N GLY A 104 13.78 6.69 0.84
CA GLY A 104 14.19 5.67 1.81
C GLY A 104 13.08 5.32 2.83
N ILE A 105 11.83 5.26 2.37
CA ILE A 105 10.67 5.02 3.23
C ILE A 105 10.40 3.51 3.32
N PRO A 106 10.24 2.94 4.52
CA PRO A 106 9.73 1.57 4.68
C PRO A 106 8.36 1.39 4.02
N ALA A 107 8.10 0.21 3.44
CA ALA A 107 6.84 0.00 2.71
C ALA A 107 6.26 -1.41 2.75
N VAL A 108 4.93 -1.50 2.79
CA VAL A 108 4.19 -2.74 2.54
C VAL A 108 3.45 -2.62 1.21
N TRP A 109 3.71 -3.54 0.29
CA TRP A 109 3.09 -3.58 -1.02
C TRP A 109 2.09 -4.73 -1.10
N THR A 110 0.81 -4.38 -1.15
CA THR A 110 -0.34 -5.28 -1.12
C THR A 110 -0.86 -5.52 -2.55
N THR A 111 -0.92 -6.78 -2.97
CA THR A 111 -1.15 -7.20 -4.38
C THR A 111 -0.39 -6.32 -5.39
N PRO A 112 0.96 -6.26 -5.29
CA PRO A 112 1.77 -5.36 -6.10
C PRO A 112 1.67 -5.70 -7.59
N LEU A 113 1.86 -4.69 -8.45
CA LEU A 113 1.87 -4.86 -9.90
C LEU A 113 3.21 -5.43 -10.39
N LEU A 114 3.46 -6.72 -10.15
CA LEU A 114 4.74 -7.36 -10.53
C LEU A 114 4.86 -7.69 -12.02
N THR A 115 3.73 -7.65 -12.75
CA THR A 115 3.71 -7.70 -14.23
C THR A 115 4.05 -6.37 -14.90
N ASP A 116 4.29 -5.30 -14.13
CA ASP A 116 4.69 -3.98 -14.64
C ASP A 116 6.19 -3.75 -14.36
N GLU A 117 7.02 -3.85 -15.41
CA GLU A 117 8.48 -3.73 -15.29
C GLU A 117 8.95 -2.41 -14.69
N GLY A 118 8.19 -1.32 -14.89
CA GLY A 118 8.48 -0.04 -14.25
C GLY A 118 8.34 -0.14 -12.73
N CYS A 119 7.24 -0.72 -12.26
CA CYS A 119 7.02 -0.98 -10.84
C CYS A 119 8.08 -1.93 -10.27
N VAL A 120 8.42 -3.02 -10.95
CA VAL A 120 9.43 -3.99 -10.48
C VAL A 120 10.81 -3.33 -10.31
N ARG A 121 11.24 -2.54 -11.30
CA ARG A 121 12.50 -1.79 -11.22
C ARG A 121 12.51 -0.82 -10.03
N ASP A 122 11.39 -0.13 -9.81
CA ASP A 122 11.29 0.85 -8.72
C ASP A 122 11.26 0.16 -7.35
N LEU A 123 10.55 -0.96 -7.22
CA LEU A 123 10.57 -1.80 -6.01
C LEU A 123 11.98 -2.34 -5.72
N ALA A 124 12.69 -2.84 -6.73
CA ALA A 124 14.05 -3.37 -6.58
C ALA A 124 15.10 -2.30 -6.22
N ARG A 125 14.77 -1.01 -6.33
CA ARG A 125 15.65 0.09 -5.89
C ARG A 125 15.53 0.39 -4.40
N ALA A 126 14.48 -0.09 -3.72
CA ALA A 126 14.23 0.23 -2.33
C ALA A 126 15.42 -0.18 -1.44
N THR A 127 15.89 0.75 -0.61
CA THR A 127 16.97 0.52 0.37
C THR A 127 16.45 0.41 1.79
N ALA A 128 15.24 0.91 2.05
CA ALA A 128 14.53 0.74 3.30
C ALA A 128 13.81 -0.63 3.34
N PRO A 129 13.50 -1.15 4.54
CA PRO A 129 12.75 -2.39 4.68
C PRO A 129 11.45 -2.36 3.88
N ALA A 130 11.13 -3.46 3.19
CA ALA A 130 9.88 -3.61 2.47
C ALA A 130 9.29 -5.01 2.67
N LEU A 131 7.97 -5.12 2.52
CA LEU A 131 7.25 -6.40 2.53
C LEU A 131 6.30 -6.46 1.34
N LEU A 132 6.36 -7.54 0.56
CA LEU A 132 5.39 -7.85 -0.48
C LEU A 132 4.31 -8.77 0.11
N VAL A 133 3.04 -8.42 -0.03
CA VAL A 133 1.91 -9.22 0.43
C VAL A 133 0.96 -9.46 -0.74
N ALA A 134 0.67 -10.71 -1.07
CA ALA A 134 -0.26 -11.03 -2.15
C ALA A 134 -1.00 -12.33 -1.87
N GLY A 135 -2.13 -12.55 -2.53
CA GLY A 135 -2.81 -13.83 -2.47
C GLY A 135 -2.14 -14.91 -3.33
N THR A 136 -2.38 -16.20 -3.07
CA THR A 136 -1.85 -17.28 -3.92
C THR A 136 -2.49 -17.30 -5.32
N GLU A 137 -3.70 -16.76 -5.47
CA GLU A 137 -4.46 -16.65 -6.71
C GLU A 137 -4.36 -15.25 -7.37
N ASP A 138 -3.45 -14.39 -6.90
CA ASP A 138 -3.22 -13.08 -7.50
C ASP A 138 -2.49 -13.22 -8.85
N ALA A 139 -3.22 -12.94 -9.94
CA ALA A 139 -2.68 -12.98 -11.30
C ALA A 139 -1.59 -11.93 -11.59
N ALA A 140 -1.44 -10.91 -10.73
CA ALA A 140 -0.36 -9.94 -10.84
C ALA A 140 0.96 -10.45 -10.23
N TRP A 141 0.95 -11.60 -9.53
CA TRP A 141 2.16 -12.17 -8.94
C TRP A 141 3.10 -12.76 -10.00
N ASP A 142 4.40 -12.50 -9.85
CA ASP A 142 5.45 -13.02 -10.71
C ASP A 142 6.68 -13.38 -9.87
N ASP A 143 7.01 -14.67 -9.78
CA ASP A 143 8.15 -15.17 -9.00
C ASP A 143 9.50 -14.67 -9.53
N ALA A 144 9.63 -14.47 -10.84
CA ALA A 144 10.84 -13.92 -11.44
C ALA A 144 10.99 -12.42 -11.14
N ALA A 145 9.89 -11.69 -11.01
CA ALA A 145 9.93 -10.31 -10.52
C ALA A 145 10.33 -10.25 -9.03
N VAL A 146 9.78 -11.13 -8.19
CA VAL A 146 10.09 -11.18 -6.74
C VAL A 146 11.56 -11.49 -6.51
N ALA A 147 12.13 -12.43 -7.27
CA ALA A 147 13.55 -12.76 -7.20
C ALA A 147 14.48 -11.56 -7.50
N ARG A 148 14.00 -10.55 -8.24
CA ARG A 148 14.74 -9.31 -8.54
C ARG A 148 14.61 -8.24 -7.46
N ILE A 149 13.51 -8.24 -6.70
CA ILE A 149 13.22 -7.22 -5.68
C ILE A 149 13.93 -7.54 -4.37
N GLU A 150 14.21 -8.82 -4.10
CA GLU A 150 14.88 -9.31 -2.89
C GLU A 150 14.21 -8.90 -1.55
N ALA A 151 12.95 -8.46 -1.59
CA ALA A 151 12.15 -8.18 -0.40
C ALA A 151 11.44 -9.45 0.12
N PRO A 152 11.24 -9.58 1.44
CA PRO A 152 10.37 -10.59 2.02
C PRO A 152 8.98 -10.59 1.36
N ALA A 153 8.45 -11.80 1.16
CA ALA A 153 7.14 -12.03 0.56
C ALA A 153 6.26 -12.84 1.51
N HIS A 154 5.01 -12.39 1.68
CA HIS A 154 3.97 -13.09 2.42
C HIS A 154 2.81 -13.41 1.48
N ARG A 155 2.59 -14.71 1.22
CA ARG A 155 1.54 -15.20 0.32
C ARG A 155 0.37 -15.74 1.13
N ILE A 156 -0.81 -15.15 0.97
CA ILE A 156 -2.03 -15.54 1.67
C ILE A 156 -2.84 -16.52 0.82
N GLU A 157 -3.11 -17.71 1.35
CA GLU A 157 -3.73 -18.81 0.60
C GLU A 157 -5.15 -18.49 0.10
N GLY A 158 -5.41 -18.77 -1.17
CA GLY A 158 -6.72 -18.72 -1.85
C GLY A 158 -7.20 -17.32 -2.23
N ALA A 159 -6.47 -16.27 -1.90
CA ALA A 159 -6.87 -14.89 -2.19
C ALA A 159 -6.46 -14.45 -3.60
N ASP A 160 -7.35 -13.71 -4.27
CA ASP A 160 -7.07 -13.07 -5.56
C ASP A 160 -6.52 -11.63 -5.38
N HIS A 161 -6.41 -10.90 -6.50
CA HIS A 161 -5.92 -9.52 -6.55
C HIS A 161 -6.75 -8.50 -5.73
N GLY A 162 -8.01 -8.82 -5.46
CA GLY A 162 -8.96 -8.05 -4.67
C GLY A 162 -9.16 -8.58 -3.24
N TRP A 163 -8.40 -9.61 -2.84
CA TRP A 163 -8.55 -10.36 -1.59
C TRP A 163 -9.82 -11.22 -1.52
N HIS A 164 -10.41 -11.57 -2.66
CA HIS A 164 -11.56 -12.47 -2.73
C HIS A 164 -11.13 -13.94 -2.80
N THR A 165 -11.95 -14.82 -2.24
CA THR A 165 -11.76 -16.28 -2.33
C THR A 165 -13.00 -17.02 -2.83
N GLY A 166 -14.15 -16.34 -2.87
CA GLY A 166 -15.44 -16.97 -3.15
C GLY A 166 -16.11 -17.61 -1.92
N ASP A 167 -15.42 -17.67 -0.78
CA ASP A 167 -16.00 -18.01 0.53
C ASP A 167 -15.80 -16.86 1.52
N TRP A 168 -16.90 -16.22 1.93
CA TRP A 168 -16.87 -15.08 2.83
C TRP A 168 -16.20 -15.38 4.18
N ARG A 169 -16.23 -16.64 4.66
CA ARG A 169 -15.54 -17.00 5.91
C ARG A 169 -14.03 -16.97 5.71
N ARG A 170 -13.57 -17.53 4.60
CA ARG A 170 -12.16 -17.49 4.22
C ARG A 170 -11.70 -16.06 3.94
N GLU A 171 -12.54 -15.22 3.33
CA GLU A 171 -12.22 -13.80 3.12
C GLU A 171 -12.00 -13.05 4.44
N LEU A 172 -12.78 -13.33 5.50
CA LEU A 172 -12.52 -12.74 6.81
C LEU A 172 -11.15 -13.17 7.39
N GLU A 173 -10.74 -14.42 7.18
CA GLU A 173 -9.43 -14.91 7.60
C GLU A 173 -8.29 -14.27 6.80
N VAL A 174 -8.45 -14.14 5.48
CA VAL A 174 -7.52 -13.44 4.58
C VAL A 174 -7.33 -11.99 5.04
N LEU A 175 -8.43 -11.28 5.34
CA LEU A 175 -8.39 -9.90 5.79
C LEU A 175 -7.72 -9.76 7.16
N ARG A 176 -7.92 -10.72 8.07
CA ARG A 176 -7.20 -10.77 9.35
C ARG A 176 -5.70 -10.95 9.11
N GLU A 177 -5.31 -11.95 8.32
CA GLU A 177 -3.90 -12.26 8.04
C GLU A 177 -3.18 -11.09 7.35
N LEU A 178 -3.82 -10.43 6.37
CA LEU A 178 -3.32 -9.21 5.76
C LEU A 178 -3.14 -8.08 6.78
N THR A 179 -4.11 -7.90 7.69
CA THR A 179 -4.04 -6.88 8.74
C THR A 179 -2.89 -7.16 9.71
N GLU A 180 -2.71 -8.42 10.10
CA GLU A 180 -1.62 -8.87 10.97
C GLU A 180 -0.25 -8.66 10.30
N ALA A 181 -0.11 -8.96 9.01
CA ALA A 181 1.12 -8.74 8.25
C ALA A 181 1.52 -7.26 8.21
N VAL A 182 0.55 -6.36 7.91
CA VAL A 182 0.81 -4.90 7.88
C VAL A 182 1.15 -4.36 9.27
N ALA A 183 0.36 -4.72 10.29
CA ALA A 183 0.59 -4.25 11.65
C ALA A 183 1.89 -4.79 12.26
N GLY A 184 2.21 -6.06 11.99
CA GLY A 184 3.46 -6.70 12.40
C GLY A 184 4.68 -5.99 11.81
N PHE A 185 4.68 -5.74 10.51
CA PHE A 185 5.75 -4.97 9.85
C PHE A 185 5.91 -3.58 10.48
N ALA A 186 4.81 -2.85 10.69
CA ALA A 186 4.85 -1.52 11.30
C ALA A 186 5.36 -1.53 12.76
N ALA A 187 5.15 -2.62 13.49
CA ALA A 187 5.65 -2.80 14.85
C ALA A 187 7.17 -3.04 14.91
N GLU A 188 7.77 -3.58 13.84
CA GLU A 188 9.22 -3.82 13.72
C GLU A 188 10.02 -2.56 13.38
N LEU A 189 9.39 -1.53 12.79
CA LEU A 189 10.00 -0.23 12.47
C LEU A 189 10.27 0.67 13.71
N ARG A 190 10.31 0.10 14.91
CA ARG A 190 10.45 0.83 16.19
C ARG A 190 11.89 1.06 16.57
#